data_AF-X1HBG8-F1
#
_entry.id   AF-X1HBG8-F1
#
_cell.length_a   1.000
_cell.length_b   1.000
_cell.length_c   1.000
_cell.angle_alpha   90.00
_cell.angle_beta   90.00
_cell.angle_gamma   90.00
#
_symmetry.space_group_name_H-M   'P 1'
#
loop_
_entity.id
_entity.type
_entity.pdbx_description
1 polymer ?
#
loop_
_entity_poly.entity_id
_entity_poly.type
_entity_poly.pdbx_seq_one_letter_code
_entity_poly.pdbx_strand_id
1 'polypeptide(L)' 'PDMPLLIPGIGAQGGDLASTVRYGVNARGEGAIINSSRGIIYASPGKDFAQAARQAASSLRDQINYFLSTSTP' A
#
# COMPACT_ATOMS: atom_id res chain seq x y z
N PRO A 1 -1.22 14.72 -10.18
CA PRO A 1 -0.24 14.49 -11.27
C PRO A 1 -0.92 13.63 -12.34
N ASP A 2 -0.70 13.92 -13.63
CA ASP A 2 -1.32 13.12 -14.71
C ASP A 2 -0.46 11.93 -15.16
N MET A 3 0.83 11.95 -14.80
CA MET A 3 1.74 10.81 -15.02
C MET A 3 1.66 9.83 -13.84
N PRO A 4 1.50 8.51 -14.08
CA PRO A 4 1.57 7.51 -13.03
C PRO A 4 2.93 7.48 -12.33
N LEU A 5 2.92 7.39 -11.00
CA LEU A 5 4.10 7.26 -10.15
C LEU A 5 4.22 5.82 -9.63
N LEU A 6 5.40 5.21 -9.77
CA LEU A 6 5.75 3.97 -9.08
C LEU A 6 6.42 4.31 -7.75
N ILE A 7 5.85 3.86 -6.64
CA ILE A 7 6.32 4.14 -5.29
C ILE A 7 6.83 2.84 -4.66
N PRO A 8 8.16 2.63 -4.60
CA PRO A 8 8.74 1.39 -4.10
C PRO A 8 8.84 1.35 -2.58
N GLY A 9 8.81 0.14 -2.02
CA GLY A 9 9.33 -0.10 -0.67
C GLY A 9 8.39 0.22 0.49
N ILE A 10 7.09 0.39 0.22
CA ILE A 10 6.11 0.68 1.28
C ILE A 10 5.80 -0.59 2.09
N GLY A 11 5.88 -0.45 3.42
CA GLY A 11 5.73 -1.56 4.38
C GLY A 11 5.57 -1.07 5.83
N ALA A 12 5.48 -2.03 6.77
CA ALA A 12 4.97 -1.99 8.17
C ALA A 12 5.00 -0.70 9.03
N GLN A 13 5.79 0.31 8.69
CA GLN A 13 5.82 1.60 9.36
C GLN A 13 4.78 2.53 8.72
N GLY A 14 3.51 2.40 9.14
CA GLY A 14 2.34 3.05 8.52
C GLY A 14 2.38 4.58 8.34
N GLY A 15 3.35 5.28 8.92
CA GLY A 15 3.57 6.72 8.69
C GLY A 15 4.02 7.06 7.26
N ASP A 16 4.76 6.17 6.61
CA ASP A 16 5.20 6.36 5.23
C ASP A 16 4.05 6.17 4.24
N LEU A 17 3.16 5.21 4.54
CA LEU A 17 2.00 4.89 3.71
C LEU A 17 0.99 6.05 3.66
N ALA A 18 0.68 6.68 4.79
CA ALA A 18 -0.27 7.80 4.83
C ALA A 18 0.18 8.98 3.96
N SER A 19 1.47 9.36 4.07
CA SER A 19 2.06 10.44 3.27
C SER A 19 2.14 10.05 1.79
N THR A 20 2.52 8.80 1.50
CA THR A 20 2.57 8.24 0.15
C THR A 20 1.21 8.32 -0.54
N VAL A 21 0.13 7.93 0.13
CA VAL A 21 -1.23 8.02 -0.43
C VAL A 21 -1.62 9.49 -0.60
N ARG A 22 -1.41 10.33 0.42
CA ARG A 22 -1.82 11.74 0.39
C ARG A 22 -1.15 12.56 -0.73
N TYR A 23 0.13 12.31 -1.00
CA TYR A 23 0.90 13.11 -1.96
C TYR A 23 1.15 12.40 -3.30
N GLY A 24 1.00 11.08 -3.35
CA GLY A 24 1.27 10.28 -4.54
C GLY A 24 0.11 10.21 -5.52
N VAL A 25 -1.13 10.45 -5.06
CA VAL A 25 -2.34 10.35 -5.89
C VAL A 25 -2.79 11.71 -6.42
N ASN A 26 -3.55 11.70 -7.52
CA ASN A 26 -4.24 12.87 -8.02
C ASN A 26 -5.54 13.14 -7.23
N ALA A 27 -6.28 14.20 -7.60
CA ALA A 27 -7.53 14.58 -6.92
C ALA A 27 -8.64 13.51 -6.99
N ARG A 28 -8.50 12.49 -7.84
CA ARG A 28 -9.43 11.35 -7.95
C ARG A 28 -8.95 10.12 -7.17
N GLY A 29 -7.83 10.21 -6.45
CA GLY A 29 -7.22 9.07 -5.76
C GLY A 29 -6.45 8.12 -6.68
N GLU A 30 -6.15 8.52 -7.92
CA GLU A 30 -5.48 7.70 -8.93
C GLU A 30 -4.03 8.13 -9.16
N GLY A 31 -3.29 7.38 -10.00
CA GLY A 31 -1.97 7.79 -10.47
C GLY A 31 -0.79 7.36 -9.61
N ALA A 32 -1.02 6.63 -8.51
CA ALA A 32 0.03 5.98 -7.74
C ALA A 32 -0.04 4.45 -7.87
N ILE A 33 1.10 3.82 -8.14
CA ILE A 33 1.31 2.37 -8.04
C ILE A 33 2.25 2.14 -6.86
N ILE A 34 1.73 1.58 -5.78
CA ILE A 34 2.51 1.30 -4.57
C ILE A 34 3.01 -0.14 -4.62
N ASN A 35 4.33 -0.33 -4.63
CA ASN A 35 4.94 -1.66 -4.58
C ASN A 35 5.28 -2.06 -3.14
N SER A 36 4.81 -3.25 -2.74
CA SER A 36 5.22 -3.91 -1.50
C SER A 36 5.62 -5.36 -1.79
N SER A 37 6.92 -5.61 -1.82
CA SER A 37 7.46 -6.94 -2.17
C SER A 37 7.77 -7.76 -0.92
N ARG A 38 8.78 -7.37 -0.12
CA ARG A 38 9.24 -8.15 1.04
C ARG A 38 8.17 -8.34 2.11
N GLY A 39 7.32 -7.34 2.34
CA GLY A 39 6.22 -7.42 3.31
C GLY A 39 5.17 -8.47 2.97
N ILE A 40 5.05 -8.84 1.68
CA ILE A 40 4.10 -9.86 1.20
C ILE A 40 4.83 -11.20 1.00
N ILE A 41 5.95 -11.20 0.28
CA ILE A 41 6.71 -12.42 -0.08
C ILE A 41 7.30 -13.12 1.15
N TYR A 42 7.61 -12.38 2.21
CA TYR A 42 8.19 -12.94 3.44
C TYR A 42 7.26 -12.82 4.64
N ALA A 43 5.94 -12.75 4.41
CA ALA A 43 4.93 -12.65 5.46
C ALA A 43 4.93 -13.88 6.40
N SER A 44 5.34 -15.05 5.92
CA SER A 44 5.65 -16.21 6.76
C SER A 44 6.74 -17.07 6.10
N PRO A 45 7.66 -17.67 6.88
CA PRO A 45 8.60 -18.67 6.41
C PRO A 45 8.00 -20.10 6.35
N GLY A 46 6.76 -20.28 6.77
CA GLY A 46 6.14 -21.59 7.00
C GLY A 46 5.13 -22.05 5.95
N LYS A 47 4.47 -23.19 6.21
CA LYS A 47 3.43 -23.78 5.34
C LYS A 47 2.19 -22.89 5.18
N ASP A 48 2.01 -21.92 6.07
CA ASP A 48 0.96 -20.92 6.07
C ASP A 48 1.27 -19.71 5.18
N PHE A 49 2.41 -19.69 4.47
CA PHE A 49 2.85 -18.61 3.57
C PHE A 49 1.72 -18.05 2.71
N ALA A 50 0.93 -18.90 2.03
CA ALA A 50 -0.13 -18.43 1.14
C ALA A 50 -1.21 -17.61 1.88
N GLN A 51 -1.58 -18.03 3.10
CA GLN A 51 -2.54 -17.30 3.93
C GLN A 51 -1.91 -16.02 4.49
N ALA A 52 -0.68 -16.10 5.00
CA ALA A 52 0.05 -14.96 5.54
C ALA A 52 0.27 -13.86 4.47
N ALA A 53 0.69 -14.24 3.27
CA ALA A 53 0.89 -13.32 2.14
C ALA A 53 -0.43 -12.66 1.72
N ARG A 54 -1.53 -13.43 1.67
CA ARG A 54 -2.86 -12.89 1.39
C ARG A 54 -3.30 -11.89 2.45
N GLN A 55 -3.07 -12.20 3.72
CA GLN A 55 -3.43 -11.32 4.83
C GLN A 55 -2.60 -10.02 4.79
N ALA A 56 -1.30 -10.11 4.53
CA ALA A 56 -0.42 -8.95 4.38
C ALA A 56 -0.86 -8.05 3.21
N ALA A 57 -1.16 -8.64 2.05
CA ALA A 57 -1.65 -7.90 0.89
C ALA A 57 -3.02 -7.24 1.15
N SER A 58 -3.94 -7.96 1.80
CA SER A 58 -5.28 -7.43 2.13
C SER A 58 -5.19 -6.28 3.13
N SER A 59 -4.39 -6.43 4.19
CA SER A 59 -4.16 -5.39 5.18
C SER A 59 -3.57 -4.12 4.57
N LEU A 60 -2.58 -4.25 3.68
CA LEU A 60 -1.99 -3.10 2.98
C LEU A 60 -3.03 -2.39 2.09
N ARG A 61 -3.82 -3.15 1.32
CA ARG A 61 -4.90 -2.59 0.49
C ARG A 61 -5.91 -1.83 1.35
N ASP A 62 -6.32 -2.41 2.48
CA ASP A 62 -7.33 -1.81 3.34
C ASP A 62 -6.81 -0.51 3.99
N GLN A 63 -5.52 -0.46 4.36
CA GLN A 63 -4.87 0.77 4.83
C GLN A 63 -4.79 1.85 3.73
N ILE A 64 -4.45 1.48 2.49
CA ILE A 64 -4.46 2.41 1.34
C ILE A 64 -5.85 3.01 1.18
N ASN A 65 -6.89 2.16 1.17
CA ASN A 65 -8.27 2.60 0.99
C ASN A 65 -8.75 3.48 2.14
N TYR A 66 -8.36 3.17 3.38
CA TYR A 66 -8.62 4.01 4.53
C TYR A 66 -8.07 5.42 4.30
N PHE A 67 -6.78 5.55 3.96
CA PHE A 67 -6.18 6.86 3.72
C PHE A 67 -6.76 7.59 2.51
N LEU A 68 -7.15 6.88 1.45
CA LEU A 68 -7.86 7.48 0.31
C LEU A 68 -9.21 8.08 0.76
N SER A 69 -9.97 7.34 1.57
CA SER A 69 -11.28 7.80 2.06
C SER A 69 -11.19 9.01 2.99
N THR A 70 -10.09 9.15 3.74
CA THR A 70 -9.87 10.26 4.68
C THR A 70 -9.10 11.44 4.07
N SER A 71 -8.55 11.30 2.87
CA SER A 71 -7.76 12.36 2.19
C SER A 71 -8.60 13.22 1.23
N THR A 72 -9.92 13.01 1.20
CA THR A 72 -10.85 13.86 0.46
C THR A 72 -11.29 15.00 1.40
N PRO A 73 -11.17 16.29 1.03
CA PRO A 73 -11.73 17.39 1.81
C PRO A 73 -13.26 17.34 1.87
#